data_AF-A0A1H7RQJ6-F1
#
_entry.id   AF-A0A1H7RQJ6-F1
#
_cell.length_a   1.000
_cell.length_b   1.000
_cell.length_c   1.000
_cell.angle_alpha   90.00
_cell.angle_beta   90.00
_cell.angle_gamma   90.00
#
_symmetry.space_group_name_H-M   'P 1'
#
loop_
_entity.id
_entity.type
_entity.pdbx_description
1 polymer ?
#
loop_
_entity_poly.entity_id
_entity_poly.type
_entity_poly.pdbx_seq_one_letter_code
_entity_poly.pdbx_strand_id
1 'polypeptide(L)'
;MDASNRVAGSGWFPLCGVDALDDRAIYRTELLGHDLVAWRADDGTVNVWENRCPHRGVRLSIGQHRGDALQCQYHGWQFGSGGGACRFVPAHPAAAAPKVDVRTWPAKVRHGFVWSCVVAHGELPPFEPVADLDGAGDRLGLRTVAIDAGRAAVMRALGGYRFDPAGLDTTPAGECAAFELTPDAVLVEHLESGAQVVFLVQPARADRTYLHGVALGDIAADGDALAMRRHHQQRLNRLRDALEARSAAAPKPSFPASVTVQYGMGAAYRRESPLPATPVFEAKGETWPVSTAAGAGTDATDDRAFRVHLARSGLTVEVAADASLLHALREQGIDVPTSCEQGVCGTCRTRVLDGVPQHRDGFLTPDEQRAGDCMMVCVSRAATGTLTLDL
;
A
#
# COMPACT_ATOMS: atom_id res chain seq x y z
N MET A 1 21.86 2.58 29.33
CA MET A 1 20.49 2.06 29.46
C MET A 1 20.14 1.42 28.14
N ASP A 2 19.80 0.14 28.19
CA ASP A 2 19.69 -0.73 27.02
C ASP A 2 18.45 -0.35 26.18
N ALA A 3 18.68 0.21 24.99
CA ALA A 3 17.65 0.64 24.04
C ALA A 3 16.90 -0.54 23.38
N SER A 4 17.34 -1.78 23.63
CA SER A 4 16.75 -3.00 23.06
C SER A 4 15.42 -3.42 23.74
N ASN A 5 15.00 -2.75 24.82
CA ASN A 5 13.81 -3.16 25.59
C ASN A 5 12.72 -2.08 25.74
N ARG A 6 12.61 -1.13 24.78
CA ARG A 6 11.36 -0.35 24.67
C ARG A 6 10.24 -1.31 24.26
N VAL A 7 9.28 -1.49 25.15
CA VAL A 7 8.05 -2.27 24.94
C VAL A 7 7.47 -1.89 23.57
N ALA A 8 7.18 -2.90 22.74
CA ALA A 8 6.44 -2.73 21.49
C ALA A 8 5.19 -1.86 21.76
N GLY A 9 5.14 -0.64 21.20
CA GLY A 9 4.00 0.27 21.35
C GLY A 9 4.29 1.68 21.91
N SER A 10 5.53 2.06 22.21
CA SER A 10 5.80 3.37 22.86
C SER A 10 6.17 4.54 21.92
N GLY A 11 6.01 4.41 20.60
CA GLY A 11 6.51 5.38 19.63
C GLY A 11 5.48 5.84 18.60
N TRP A 12 5.73 7.02 18.01
CA TRP A 12 5.02 7.48 16.82
C TRP A 12 5.71 6.91 15.58
N PHE A 13 4.93 6.34 14.67
CA PHE A 13 5.40 5.76 13.42
C PHE A 13 4.73 6.46 12.24
N PRO A 14 5.44 6.67 11.13
CA PRO A 14 4.80 7.09 9.89
C PRO A 14 3.86 5.98 9.41
N LEU A 15 2.80 6.37 8.73
CA LEU A 15 1.84 5.44 8.10
C LEU A 15 1.83 5.58 6.58
N CYS A 16 1.84 6.83 6.10
CA CYS A 16 1.82 7.18 4.69
C CYS A 16 2.19 8.66 4.50
N GLY A 17 2.53 9.03 3.27
CA GLY A 17 2.60 10.44 2.86
C GLY A 17 1.21 11.09 2.94
N VAL A 18 1.17 12.41 3.14
CA VAL A 18 -0.09 13.16 3.21
C VAL A 18 -0.86 13.19 1.88
N ASP A 19 -0.13 13.07 0.79
CA ASP A 19 -0.57 12.96 -0.61
C ASP A 19 -1.27 11.62 -0.90
N ALA A 20 -0.92 10.57 -0.16
CA ALA A 20 -1.62 9.28 -0.24
C ALA A 20 -3.08 9.34 0.26
N LEU A 21 -3.50 10.48 0.83
CA LEU A 21 -4.87 10.74 1.28
C LEU A 21 -5.63 11.72 0.38
N ASP A 22 -5.05 12.14 -0.74
CA ASP A 22 -5.69 13.05 -1.70
C ASP A 22 -6.81 12.33 -2.47
N ASP A 23 -7.63 13.09 -3.19
CA ASP A 23 -8.74 12.57 -4.01
C ASP A 23 -9.67 11.62 -3.25
N ARG A 24 -9.89 11.91 -1.96
CA ARG A 24 -10.69 11.10 -1.03
C ARG A 24 -10.22 9.64 -0.91
N ALA A 25 -8.93 9.41 -1.14
CA ALA A 25 -8.32 8.09 -0.98
C ALA A 25 -8.52 7.54 0.45
N ILE A 26 -8.77 6.24 0.51
CA ILE A 26 -8.88 5.49 1.77
C ILE A 26 -7.66 4.58 1.86
N TYR A 27 -6.64 5.02 2.60
CA TYR A 27 -5.34 4.37 2.63
C TYR A 27 -5.30 3.23 3.65
N ARG A 28 -5.04 2.01 3.20
CA ARG A 28 -4.85 0.84 4.09
C ARG A 28 -3.38 0.72 4.51
N THR A 29 -3.15 0.46 5.79
CA THR A 29 -1.81 0.20 6.34
C THR A 29 -1.88 -0.77 7.53
N GLU A 30 -0.74 -1.15 8.09
CA GLU A 30 -0.67 -1.99 9.29
C GLU A 30 0.37 -1.42 10.26
N LEU A 31 0.07 -1.40 11.56
CA LEU A 31 1.03 -0.95 12.58
C LEU A 31 0.98 -1.89 13.78
N LEU A 32 2.11 -2.48 14.13
CA LEU A 32 2.27 -3.35 15.30
C LEU A 32 1.18 -4.44 15.44
N GLY A 33 0.78 -5.05 14.31
CA GLY A 33 -0.24 -6.09 14.25
C GLY A 33 -1.67 -5.61 14.03
N HIS A 34 -1.91 -4.30 14.05
CA HIS A 34 -3.23 -3.72 13.79
C HIS A 34 -3.40 -3.38 12.30
N ASP A 35 -4.47 -3.87 11.65
CA ASP A 35 -4.91 -3.44 10.31
C ASP A 35 -5.60 -2.09 10.46
N LEU A 36 -5.02 -1.05 9.85
CA LEU A 36 -5.44 0.34 10.01
C LEU A 36 -5.89 0.94 8.69
N VAL A 37 -6.71 1.98 8.80
CA VAL A 37 -7.11 2.83 7.68
C VAL A 37 -6.83 4.29 8.01
N ALA A 38 -6.12 4.98 7.12
CA ALA A 38 -5.90 6.42 7.18
C ALA A 38 -6.70 7.10 6.07
N TRP A 39 -7.37 8.21 6.38
CA TRP A 39 -8.14 8.97 5.40
C TRP A 39 -8.29 10.43 5.84
N ARG A 40 -8.47 11.34 4.88
CA ARG A 40 -8.66 12.77 5.13
C ARG A 40 -10.10 13.17 4.85
N ALA A 41 -10.81 13.72 5.82
CA ALA A 41 -12.13 14.28 5.62
C ALA A 41 -12.07 15.58 4.79
N ASP A 42 -13.18 15.99 4.18
CA ASP A 42 -13.25 17.19 3.34
C ASP A 42 -12.93 18.49 4.13
N ASP A 43 -13.08 18.48 5.46
CA ASP A 43 -12.69 19.58 6.36
C ASP A 43 -11.18 19.60 6.67
N GLY A 44 -10.41 18.70 6.08
CA GLY A 44 -8.96 18.54 6.27
C GLY A 44 -8.56 17.65 7.44
N THR A 45 -9.51 17.19 8.27
CA THR A 45 -9.24 16.31 9.42
C THR A 45 -8.66 14.98 8.94
N VAL A 46 -7.46 14.63 9.43
CA VAL A 46 -6.85 13.32 9.18
C VAL A 46 -7.30 12.34 10.25
N ASN A 47 -7.82 11.21 9.79
CA ASN A 47 -8.34 10.13 10.60
C ASN A 47 -7.45 8.91 10.46
N VAL A 48 -7.14 8.24 11.58
CA VAL A 48 -6.50 6.91 11.60
C VAL A 48 -7.39 5.98 12.41
N TRP A 49 -7.98 4.98 11.79
CA TRP A 49 -8.95 4.08 12.42
C TRP A 49 -8.51 2.63 12.31
N GLU A 50 -9.05 1.77 13.16
CA GLU A 50 -9.03 0.33 12.93
C GLU A 50 -9.76 0.03 11.62
N ASN A 51 -9.15 -0.77 10.74
CA ASN A 51 -9.71 -1.11 9.43
C ASN A 51 -10.79 -2.20 9.55
N ARG A 52 -11.75 -2.02 10.46
CA ARG A 52 -12.76 -3.02 10.77
C ARG A 52 -14.08 -2.34 11.14
N CYS A 53 -15.12 -2.62 10.35
CA CYS A 53 -16.45 -2.15 10.66
C CYS A 53 -16.97 -2.86 11.93
N PRO A 54 -17.41 -2.12 12.97
CA PRO A 54 -17.88 -2.71 14.22
C PRO A 54 -19.18 -3.52 14.09
N HIS A 55 -19.85 -3.47 12.94
CA HIS A 55 -21.06 -4.28 12.68
C HIS A 55 -20.75 -5.76 12.42
N ARG A 56 -19.96 -6.07 11.39
CA ARG A 56 -19.63 -7.45 10.96
C ARG A 56 -18.16 -7.66 10.57
N GLY A 57 -17.31 -6.70 10.86
CA GLY A 57 -15.87 -6.84 10.69
C GLY A 57 -15.35 -6.70 9.26
N VAL A 58 -16.17 -6.24 8.31
CA VAL A 58 -15.70 -5.92 6.95
C VAL A 58 -14.74 -4.73 7.01
N ARG A 59 -13.69 -4.76 6.18
CA ARG A 59 -12.70 -3.67 6.09
C ARG A 59 -13.36 -2.37 5.66
N LEU A 60 -13.02 -1.28 6.31
CA LEU A 60 -13.49 0.06 5.92
C LEU A 60 -12.72 0.60 4.72
N SER A 61 -11.50 0.10 4.47
CA SER A 61 -10.65 0.48 3.34
C SER A 61 -11.22 0.12 1.96
N ILE A 62 -12.18 -0.80 1.89
CA ILE A 62 -12.90 -1.14 0.64
C ILE A 62 -14.25 -0.42 0.53
N GLY A 63 -14.52 0.50 1.45
CA GLY A 63 -15.74 1.30 1.52
C GLY A 63 -15.71 2.50 0.58
N GLN A 64 -16.57 3.47 0.88
CA GLN A 64 -16.69 4.71 0.13
C GLN A 64 -16.47 5.91 1.04
N HIS A 65 -15.71 6.89 0.55
CA HIS A 65 -15.49 8.15 1.24
C HIS A 65 -16.64 9.11 0.92
N ARG A 66 -17.31 9.61 1.96
CA ARG A 66 -18.52 10.45 1.86
C ARG A 66 -18.28 11.91 2.27
N GLY A 67 -17.03 12.34 2.21
CA GLY A 67 -16.61 13.69 2.62
C GLY A 67 -16.27 13.74 4.10
N ASP A 68 -17.27 13.63 4.96
CA ASP A 68 -17.11 13.69 6.42
C ASP A 68 -17.27 12.34 7.13
N ALA A 69 -17.41 11.25 6.37
CA ALA A 69 -17.63 9.91 6.86
C ALA A 69 -17.07 8.85 5.91
N LEU A 70 -16.76 7.66 6.45
CA LEU A 70 -16.59 6.45 5.65
C LEU A 70 -17.87 5.59 5.68
N GLN A 71 -18.28 5.13 4.51
CA GLN A 71 -19.35 4.18 4.34
C GLN A 71 -18.79 2.76 4.13
N CYS A 72 -19.20 1.82 4.99
CA CYS A 72 -18.84 0.41 4.84
C CYS A 72 -19.51 -0.20 3.59
N GLN A 73 -18.73 -0.88 2.75
CA GLN A 73 -19.21 -1.51 1.51
C GLN A 73 -20.27 -2.61 1.73
N TYR A 74 -20.34 -3.20 2.92
CA TYR A 74 -21.22 -4.35 3.14
C TYR A 74 -22.70 -3.96 3.25
N HIS A 75 -23.07 -3.20 4.27
CA HIS A 75 -24.45 -2.79 4.53
C HIS A 75 -24.63 -1.27 4.48
N GLY A 76 -23.61 -0.55 4.00
CA GLY A 76 -23.66 0.91 3.83
C GLY A 76 -23.69 1.72 5.14
N TRP A 77 -23.34 1.12 6.28
CA TRP A 77 -23.22 1.85 7.56
C TRP A 77 -22.18 2.96 7.42
N GLN A 78 -22.51 4.15 7.88
CA GLN A 78 -21.64 5.32 7.79
C GLN A 78 -21.10 5.71 9.15
N PHE A 79 -19.79 5.96 9.20
CA PHE A 79 -19.06 6.34 10.41
C PHE A 79 -18.37 7.68 10.18
N GLY A 80 -18.61 8.63 11.07
CA GLY A 80 -18.15 10.01 10.91
C GLY A 80 -16.70 10.25 11.29
N SER A 81 -16.09 11.23 10.63
CA SER A 81 -14.77 11.81 10.95
C SER A 81 -14.64 12.17 12.44
N GLY A 82 -13.40 12.14 12.94
CA GLY A 82 -13.04 12.39 14.32
C GLY A 82 -13.21 11.12 15.15
N GLY A 83 -14.28 11.08 15.96
CA GLY A 83 -14.52 10.01 16.93
C GLY A 83 -14.96 8.66 16.34
N GLY A 84 -15.19 8.56 15.03
CA GLY A 84 -15.57 7.30 14.38
C GLY A 84 -17.02 6.87 14.63
N ALA A 85 -17.88 7.76 15.13
CA ALA A 85 -19.24 7.42 15.54
C ALA A 85 -20.12 7.00 14.36
N CYS A 86 -20.94 5.95 14.53
CA CYS A 86 -21.96 5.59 13.55
C CYS A 86 -22.98 6.73 13.43
N ARG A 87 -23.20 7.22 12.20
CA ARG A 87 -24.13 8.32 11.90
C ARG A 87 -25.35 7.87 11.13
N PHE A 88 -25.25 6.79 10.35
CA PHE A 88 -26.32 6.36 9.47
C PHE A 88 -26.30 4.85 9.22
N VAL A 89 -27.49 4.24 9.28
CA VAL A 89 -27.72 2.83 8.96
C VAL A 89 -28.78 2.76 7.85
N PRO A 90 -28.41 2.42 6.60
CA PRO A 90 -29.34 2.48 5.46
C PRO A 90 -30.60 1.63 5.61
N ALA A 91 -30.52 0.49 6.28
CA ALA A 91 -31.67 -0.39 6.52
C ALA A 91 -32.71 0.23 7.48
N HIS A 92 -32.32 1.24 8.27
CA HIS A 92 -33.19 1.90 9.25
C HIS A 92 -33.02 3.44 9.15
N PRO A 93 -33.38 4.06 8.01
CA PRO A 93 -33.01 5.43 7.72
C PRO A 93 -33.73 6.47 8.60
N ALA A 94 -34.89 6.11 9.16
CA ALA A 94 -35.66 6.96 10.08
C ALA A 94 -35.31 6.74 11.56
N ALA A 95 -34.49 5.73 11.88
CA ALA A 95 -34.11 5.44 13.25
C ALA A 95 -32.85 6.23 13.64
N ALA A 96 -32.71 6.51 14.94
CA ALA A 96 -31.45 7.03 15.47
C ALA A 96 -30.32 6.02 15.23
N ALA A 97 -29.14 6.51 14.84
CA ALA A 97 -27.97 5.67 14.66
C ALA A 97 -27.59 4.98 15.99
N PRO A 98 -27.17 3.70 15.95
CA PRO A 98 -26.74 3.00 17.15
C PRO A 98 -25.48 3.67 17.71
N LYS A 99 -25.34 3.66 19.04
CA LYS A 99 -24.14 4.16 19.75
C LYS A 99 -22.99 3.16 19.61
N VAL A 100 -22.44 3.07 18.42
CA VAL A 100 -21.35 2.18 18.06
C VAL A 100 -20.34 2.98 17.25
N ASP A 101 -19.09 2.96 17.69
CA ASP A 101 -18.02 3.76 17.10
C ASP A 101 -16.97 2.83 16.50
N VAL A 102 -16.31 3.30 15.43
CA VAL A 102 -15.07 2.68 14.95
C VAL A 102 -13.98 2.99 15.96
N ARG A 103 -13.13 2.00 16.27
CA ARG A 103 -11.94 2.26 17.08
C ARG A 103 -11.00 3.21 16.34
N THR A 104 -10.65 4.32 16.98
CA THR A 104 -9.75 5.33 16.40
C THR A 104 -8.38 5.29 17.07
N TRP A 105 -7.37 5.79 16.35
CA TRP A 105 -6.00 5.91 16.79
C TRP A 105 -5.55 7.37 16.66
N PRO A 106 -4.60 7.83 17.48
CA PRO A 106 -4.03 9.17 17.38
C PRO A 106 -3.46 9.42 15.98
N ALA A 107 -3.73 10.59 15.42
CA ALA A 107 -3.22 11.01 14.13
C ALA A 107 -2.47 12.33 14.27
N LYS A 108 -1.28 12.41 13.67
CA LYS A 108 -0.49 13.65 13.63
C LYS A 108 0.10 13.84 12.24
N VAL A 109 -0.04 15.04 11.69
CA VAL A 109 0.58 15.40 10.40
C VAL A 109 1.87 16.17 10.66
N ARG A 110 3.00 15.66 10.20
CA ARG A 110 4.31 16.31 10.33
C ARG A 110 5.29 15.78 9.27
N HIS A 111 6.18 16.63 8.78
CA HIS A 111 7.20 16.29 7.78
C HIS A 111 6.65 15.67 6.47
N GLY A 112 5.41 15.98 6.09
CA GLY A 112 4.77 15.39 4.90
C GLY A 112 4.20 13.99 5.11
N PHE A 113 4.15 13.49 6.35
CA PHE A 113 3.60 12.18 6.69
C PHE A 113 2.43 12.29 7.67
N VAL A 114 1.55 11.28 7.60
CA VAL A 114 0.62 10.95 8.67
C VAL A 114 1.32 9.99 9.63
N TRP A 115 1.34 10.36 10.90
CA TRP A 115 1.92 9.60 12.00
C TRP A 115 0.83 9.08 12.92
N SER A 116 1.05 7.89 13.47
CA SER A 116 0.19 7.32 14.49
C SER A 116 0.98 6.54 15.53
N CYS A 117 0.35 6.22 16.64
CA CYS A 117 0.88 5.35 17.67
C CYS A 117 -0.22 4.40 18.16
N VAL A 118 0.19 3.17 18.49
CA VAL A 118 -0.72 2.18 19.10
C VAL A 118 -0.57 2.31 20.61
N VAL A 119 -1.51 3.03 21.22
CA VAL A 119 -1.57 3.18 22.69
C VAL A 119 -2.63 2.25 23.28
N ALA A 120 -2.22 1.40 24.22
CA ALA A 120 -3.09 0.42 24.87
C ALA A 120 -3.96 1.03 26.01
N HIS A 121 -4.38 2.30 25.87
CA HIS A 121 -4.96 3.19 26.90
C HIS A 121 -3.89 3.93 27.75
N GLY A 122 -4.00 5.27 27.82
CA GLY A 122 -3.09 6.12 28.58
C GLY A 122 -2.75 7.44 27.89
N GLU A 123 -1.75 8.13 28.45
CA GLU A 123 -1.16 9.34 27.89
C GLU A 123 -0.43 9.04 26.58
N LEU A 124 -0.54 9.95 25.61
CA LEU A 124 0.15 9.80 24.32
C LEU A 124 1.66 9.90 24.52
N PRO A 125 2.48 9.04 23.89
CA PRO A 125 3.92 9.23 23.91
C PRO A 125 4.27 10.60 23.33
N PRO A 126 5.32 11.27 23.81
CA PRO A 126 5.80 12.50 23.19
C PRO A 126 6.16 12.21 21.73
N PHE A 127 5.79 13.13 20.85
CA PHE A 127 6.21 13.07 19.46
C PHE A 127 7.64 13.62 19.35
N GLU A 128 8.61 12.75 19.12
CA GLU A 128 9.99 13.11 18.83
C GLU A 128 10.13 13.34 17.30
N PRO A 129 10.33 14.57 16.82
CA PRO A 129 10.50 14.84 15.40
C PRO A 129 11.85 14.32 14.89
N VAL A 130 11.90 13.96 13.61
CA VAL A 130 13.16 13.64 12.92
C VAL A 130 13.74 14.96 12.42
N ALA A 131 14.72 15.50 13.15
CA ALA A 131 15.23 16.87 12.94
C ALA A 131 15.79 17.11 11.52
N ASP A 132 16.37 16.08 10.88
CA ASP A 132 16.85 16.13 9.50
C ASP A 132 15.71 16.40 8.49
N LEU A 133 14.48 16.07 8.87
CA LEU A 133 13.26 16.42 8.15
C LEU A 133 12.67 17.77 8.57
N ASP A 134 13.39 18.65 9.27
CA ASP A 134 12.96 20.04 9.56
C ASP A 134 13.70 21.09 8.71
N GLY A 135 14.70 20.69 7.92
CA GLY A 135 15.47 21.58 7.05
C GLY A 135 14.63 22.26 5.95
N ALA A 136 15.09 23.44 5.52
CA ALA A 136 14.43 24.29 4.51
C ALA A 136 14.72 23.91 3.04
N GLY A 137 15.35 22.76 2.79
CA GLY A 137 15.64 22.25 1.45
C GLY A 137 14.47 21.48 0.83
N ASP A 138 14.55 21.25 -0.48
CA ASP A 138 13.56 20.45 -1.18
C ASP A 138 13.53 19.01 -0.68
N ARG A 139 12.35 18.41 -0.82
CA ARG A 139 12.10 17.05 -0.37
C ARG A 139 11.38 16.30 -1.45
N LEU A 140 11.92 15.13 -1.74
CA LEU A 140 11.33 14.21 -2.68
C LEU A 140 10.86 12.98 -1.94
N GLY A 141 9.55 12.88 -1.76
CA GLY A 141 8.90 11.66 -1.27
C GLY A 141 9.21 10.48 -2.20
N LEU A 142 9.79 9.43 -1.63
CA LEU A 142 10.01 8.16 -2.30
C LEU A 142 8.82 7.23 -2.04
N ARG A 143 8.59 6.28 -2.95
CA ARG A 143 7.52 5.30 -2.77
C ARG A 143 7.76 4.47 -1.50
N THR A 144 6.68 4.27 -0.75
CA THR A 144 6.68 3.34 0.38
C THR A 144 6.83 1.91 -0.13
N VAL A 145 7.78 1.16 0.44
CA VAL A 145 8.02 -0.24 0.10
C VAL A 145 7.59 -1.12 1.27
N ALA A 146 6.70 -2.07 0.98
CA ALA A 146 6.39 -3.17 1.90
C ALA A 146 7.45 -4.26 1.75
N ILE A 147 7.99 -4.71 2.87
CA ILE A 147 9.02 -5.75 2.92
C ILE A 147 8.52 -6.84 3.87
N ASP A 148 8.39 -8.07 3.39
CA ASP A 148 8.08 -9.23 4.21
C ASP A 148 9.34 -9.72 4.97
N ALA A 149 9.87 -8.80 5.79
CA ALA A 149 10.91 -9.04 6.77
C ALA A 149 10.65 -8.20 8.03
N GLY A 150 11.09 -8.72 9.18
CA GLY A 150 10.99 -8.02 10.44
C GLY A 150 11.85 -6.76 10.50
N ARG A 151 11.38 -5.78 11.27
CA ARG A 151 12.00 -4.46 11.48
C ARG A 151 13.52 -4.50 11.67
N ALA A 152 14.03 -5.38 12.54
CA ALA A 152 15.46 -5.47 12.84
C ALA A 152 16.32 -5.88 11.63
N ALA A 153 15.76 -6.71 10.72
CA ALA A 153 16.45 -7.08 9.49
C ALA A 153 16.51 -5.89 8.52
N VAL A 154 15.41 -5.14 8.40
CA VAL A 154 15.35 -3.92 7.57
C VAL A 154 16.34 -2.87 8.08
N MET A 155 16.33 -2.54 9.38
CA MET A 155 17.25 -1.57 9.98
C MET A 155 18.72 -1.92 9.70
N ARG A 156 19.11 -3.18 9.89
CA ARG A 156 20.48 -3.63 9.57
C ARG A 156 20.82 -3.49 8.09
N ALA A 157 19.88 -3.79 7.20
CA ALA A 157 20.10 -3.71 5.77
C ALA A 157 20.25 -2.25 5.28
N LEU A 158 19.56 -1.29 5.93
CA LEU A 158 19.72 0.13 5.64
C LEU A 158 21.12 0.66 5.96
N GLY A 159 21.83 0.07 6.92
CA GLY A 159 23.24 0.40 7.19
C GLY A 159 24.17 0.17 5.98
N GLY A 160 23.79 -0.76 5.10
CA GLY A 160 24.50 -1.06 3.85
C GLY A 160 23.90 -0.38 2.62
N TYR A 161 22.91 0.51 2.77
CA TYR A 161 22.26 1.15 1.63
C TYR A 161 23.23 2.09 0.91
N ARG A 162 23.22 2.04 -0.42
CA ARG A 162 24.07 2.87 -1.30
C ARG A 162 23.22 3.36 -2.48
N PHE A 163 23.42 4.60 -2.89
CA PHE A 163 22.71 5.22 -4.00
C PHE A 163 23.63 6.15 -4.81
N ASP A 164 23.22 6.41 -6.05
CA ASP A 164 23.84 7.36 -6.95
C ASP A 164 23.03 8.67 -6.92
N PRO A 165 23.62 9.81 -6.55
CA PRO A 165 22.92 11.09 -6.48
C PRO A 165 22.46 11.61 -7.85
N ALA A 166 23.02 11.13 -8.97
CA ALA A 166 22.54 11.49 -10.30
C ALA A 166 21.30 10.67 -10.73
N GLY A 167 20.98 9.60 -10.00
CA GLY A 167 19.84 8.73 -10.30
C GLY A 167 19.95 7.94 -11.61
N LEU A 168 21.15 7.80 -12.18
CA LEU A 168 21.37 7.20 -13.50
C LEU A 168 21.63 5.68 -13.42
N ASP A 169 21.99 5.14 -12.25
CA ASP A 169 22.36 3.71 -12.02
C ASP A 169 23.54 3.23 -12.91
N THR A 170 24.22 4.14 -13.62
CA THR A 170 25.34 3.89 -14.55
C THR A 170 26.71 4.09 -13.91
N THR A 171 26.80 4.83 -12.81
CA THR A 171 28.00 4.96 -11.98
C THR A 171 27.96 3.93 -10.85
N PRO A 172 29.11 3.38 -10.41
CA PRO A 172 29.15 2.70 -9.13
C PRO A 172 28.58 3.65 -8.08
N ALA A 173 27.56 3.22 -7.33
CA ALA A 173 27.05 4.03 -6.22
C ALA A 173 28.25 4.36 -5.34
N GLY A 174 28.57 5.65 -5.20
CA GLY A 174 29.75 6.11 -4.47
C GLY A 174 29.69 5.68 -3.00
N GLU A 175 30.69 6.06 -2.23
CA GLU A 175 30.68 5.73 -0.82
C GLU A 175 29.53 6.46 -0.11
N CYS A 176 28.70 5.70 0.62
CA CYS A 176 27.67 6.26 1.49
C CYS A 176 27.91 5.85 2.94
N ALA A 177 27.60 6.75 3.86
CA ALA A 177 27.52 6.47 5.29
C ALA A 177 26.06 6.47 5.74
N ALA A 178 25.72 5.56 6.65
CA ALA A 178 24.39 5.46 7.23
C ALA A 178 24.44 5.79 8.72
N PHE A 179 23.48 6.60 9.18
CA PHE A 179 23.39 7.09 10.54
C PHE A 179 22.00 6.79 11.11
N GLU A 180 21.94 6.15 12.26
CA GLU A 180 20.67 5.95 12.97
C GLU A 180 20.28 7.27 13.65
N LEU A 181 19.21 7.90 13.16
CA LEU A 181 18.69 9.16 13.70
C LEU A 181 17.82 8.90 14.94
N THR A 182 16.99 7.86 14.84
CA THR A 182 16.13 7.34 15.90
C THR A 182 16.09 5.82 15.76
N PRO A 183 15.54 5.08 16.74
CA PRO A 183 15.39 3.63 16.60
C PRO A 183 14.65 3.18 15.34
N ASP A 184 13.84 4.06 14.74
CA ASP A 184 12.99 3.79 13.57
C ASP A 184 13.26 4.74 12.40
N ALA A 185 14.42 5.41 12.37
CA ALA A 185 14.81 6.29 11.28
C ALA A 185 16.32 6.22 10.99
N VAL A 186 16.67 6.10 9.71
CA VAL A 186 18.06 6.04 9.24
C VAL A 186 18.29 7.12 8.17
N LEU A 187 19.31 7.95 8.36
CA LEU A 187 19.86 8.83 7.33
C LEU A 187 20.92 8.07 6.54
N VAL A 188 20.92 8.17 5.22
CA VAL A 188 22.02 7.71 4.37
C VAL A 188 22.53 8.90 3.57
N GLU A 189 23.81 9.20 3.72
CA GLU A 189 24.48 10.31 3.06
C GLU A 189 25.49 9.79 2.05
N HIS A 190 25.45 10.32 0.83
CA HIS A 190 26.47 10.10 -0.19
C HIS A 190 27.64 11.04 0.07
N LEU A 191 28.81 10.48 0.39
CA LEU A 191 29.93 11.23 1.00
C LEU A 191 30.58 12.26 0.07
N GLU A 192 30.56 12.02 -1.24
CA GLU A 192 31.19 12.93 -2.20
C GLU A 192 30.30 14.11 -2.57
N SER A 193 28.98 13.89 -2.65
CA SER A 193 28.03 14.92 -3.10
C SER A 193 27.28 15.60 -1.95
N GLY A 194 27.27 15.01 -0.76
CA GLY A 194 26.45 15.44 0.37
C GLY A 194 24.96 15.18 0.18
N ALA A 195 24.54 14.47 -0.88
CA ALA A 195 23.13 14.11 -1.08
C ALA A 195 22.68 13.16 0.03
N GLN A 196 21.44 13.33 0.50
CA GLN A 196 20.94 12.59 1.65
C GLN A 196 19.59 11.94 1.35
N VAL A 197 19.34 10.79 1.96
CA VAL A 197 18.03 10.15 2.01
C VAL A 197 17.72 9.71 3.43
N VAL A 198 16.53 10.05 3.91
CA VAL A 198 16.01 9.59 5.20
C VAL A 198 15.04 8.46 4.95
N PHE A 199 15.23 7.35 5.66
CA PHE A 199 14.33 6.22 5.70
C PHE A 199 13.64 6.14 7.05
N LEU A 200 12.31 6.20 7.05
CA LEU A 200 11.48 5.99 8.21
C LEU A 200 10.90 4.57 8.18
N VAL A 201 11.01 3.86 9.30
CA VAL A 201 10.72 2.42 9.40
C VAL A 201 9.45 2.21 10.20
N GLN A 202 8.40 1.71 9.54
CA GLN A 202 7.13 1.39 10.17
C GLN A 202 7.01 -0.13 10.39
N PRO A 203 7.05 -0.62 11.64
CA PRO A 203 6.83 -2.04 11.92
C PRO A 203 5.35 -2.40 11.74
N ALA A 204 5.04 -3.16 10.70
CA ALA A 204 3.68 -3.59 10.41
C ALA A 204 3.27 -4.80 11.25
N ARG A 205 4.06 -5.87 11.17
CA ARG A 205 3.91 -7.13 11.92
C ARG A 205 5.31 -7.65 12.28
N ALA A 206 5.40 -8.75 13.03
CA ALA A 206 6.70 -9.33 13.40
C ALA A 206 7.58 -9.67 12.17
N ASP A 207 6.94 -10.04 11.07
CA ASP A 207 7.51 -10.50 9.82
C ASP A 207 7.36 -9.50 8.67
N ARG A 208 6.86 -8.28 8.92
CA ARG A 208 6.57 -7.31 7.87
C ARG A 208 6.86 -5.89 8.32
N THR A 209 7.44 -5.11 7.41
CA THR A 209 7.85 -3.72 7.66
C THR A 209 7.49 -2.86 6.44
N TYR A 210 6.97 -1.66 6.67
CA TYR A 210 6.89 -0.63 5.64
C TYR A 210 8.07 0.32 5.79
N LEU A 211 8.65 0.69 4.65
CA LEU A 211 9.79 1.59 4.57
C LEU A 211 9.39 2.83 3.76
N HIS A 212 9.43 3.99 4.39
CA HIS A 212 9.14 5.27 3.75
C HIS A 212 10.44 6.02 3.53
N GLY A 213 10.71 6.46 2.30
CA GLY A 213 11.92 7.19 1.96
C GLY A 213 11.64 8.66 1.65
N VAL A 214 12.56 9.54 2.00
CA VAL A 214 12.56 10.95 1.63
C VAL A 214 13.97 11.33 1.19
N ALA A 215 14.16 11.67 -0.08
CA ALA A 215 15.42 12.27 -0.52
C ALA A 215 15.43 13.77 -0.17
N LEU A 216 16.58 14.25 0.30
CA LEU A 216 16.82 15.63 0.74
C LEU A 216 17.91 16.25 -0.16
N GLY A 217 17.75 17.55 -0.46
CA GLY A 217 18.72 18.30 -1.26
C GLY A 217 18.05 19.30 -2.18
N ASP A 218 18.77 19.82 -3.17
CA ASP A 218 18.24 20.69 -4.22
C ASP A 218 17.71 19.81 -5.37
N ILE A 219 16.43 19.42 -5.29
CA ILE A 219 15.80 18.40 -6.16
C ILE A 219 14.84 19.06 -7.19
N ALA A 220 14.90 20.39 -7.34
CA ALA A 220 13.88 21.21 -7.99
C ALA A 220 13.66 20.96 -9.50
N ALA A 221 14.54 20.24 -10.20
CA ALA A 221 14.38 19.98 -11.63
C ALA A 221 13.54 18.69 -11.86
N ASP A 222 12.38 18.83 -12.51
CA ASP A 222 11.42 17.72 -12.76
C ASP A 222 12.06 16.47 -13.40
N GLY A 223 13.05 16.66 -14.28
CA GLY A 223 13.81 15.55 -14.89
C GLY A 223 14.66 14.77 -13.89
N ASP A 224 15.26 15.46 -12.93
CA ASP A 224 16.14 14.88 -11.91
C ASP A 224 15.31 14.19 -10.82
N ALA A 225 14.13 14.75 -10.48
CA ALA A 225 13.21 14.15 -9.51
C ALA A 225 12.69 12.78 -9.96
N LEU A 226 12.35 12.61 -11.25
CA LEU A 226 11.90 11.31 -11.77
C LEU A 226 13.04 10.29 -11.82
N ALA A 227 14.24 10.70 -12.26
CA ALA A 227 15.43 9.85 -12.26
C ALA A 227 15.76 9.35 -10.84
N MET A 228 15.75 10.27 -9.87
CA MET A 228 15.96 9.95 -8.45
C MET A 228 14.91 8.97 -7.90
N ARG A 229 13.61 9.20 -8.17
CA ARG A 229 12.54 8.26 -7.77
C ARG A 229 12.78 6.86 -8.35
N ARG A 230 13.11 6.76 -9.64
CA ARG A 230 13.38 5.48 -10.31
C ARG A 230 14.59 4.77 -9.73
N HIS A 231 15.69 5.50 -9.52
CA HIS A 231 16.91 4.97 -8.93
C HIS A 231 16.66 4.36 -7.55
N HIS A 232 16.08 5.14 -6.64
CA HIS A 232 15.75 4.64 -5.30
C HIS A 232 14.74 3.49 -5.37
N GLN A 233 13.75 3.54 -6.27
CA GLN A 233 12.79 2.45 -6.41
C GLN A 233 13.45 1.12 -6.83
N GLN A 234 14.40 1.15 -7.77
CA GLN A 234 15.14 -0.04 -8.18
C GLN A 234 15.99 -0.59 -7.02
N ARG A 235 16.69 0.28 -6.31
CA ARG A 235 17.54 -0.08 -5.15
C ARG A 235 16.71 -0.67 -4.00
N LEU A 236 15.57 -0.06 -3.69
CA LEU A 236 14.66 -0.55 -2.64
C LEU A 236 13.99 -1.87 -3.03
N ASN A 237 13.70 -2.11 -4.31
CA ASN A 237 13.24 -3.43 -4.77
C ASN A 237 14.33 -4.49 -4.56
N ARG A 238 15.58 -4.22 -4.98
CA ARG A 238 16.71 -5.14 -4.74
C ARG A 238 16.90 -5.43 -3.25
N LEU A 239 16.79 -4.41 -2.39
CA LEU A 239 16.85 -4.55 -0.94
C LEU A 239 15.74 -5.47 -0.41
N ARG A 240 14.49 -5.22 -0.81
CA ARG A 240 13.33 -6.03 -0.45
C ARG A 240 13.53 -7.49 -0.88
N ASP A 241 13.82 -7.71 -2.15
CA ASP A 241 13.94 -9.07 -2.71
C ASP A 241 15.06 -9.86 -1.99
N ALA A 242 16.17 -9.20 -1.66
CA ALA A 242 17.26 -9.81 -0.89
C ALA A 242 16.88 -10.10 0.58
N LEU A 243 16.01 -9.31 1.20
CA LEU A 243 15.52 -9.55 2.55
C LEU A 243 14.47 -10.67 2.58
N GLU A 244 13.53 -10.65 1.65
CA GLU A 244 12.46 -11.64 1.56
C GLU A 244 13.00 -13.03 1.19
N ALA A 245 14.00 -13.11 0.30
CA ALA A 245 14.69 -14.37 0.02
C ALA A 245 15.35 -14.97 1.27
N ARG A 246 15.93 -14.13 2.14
CA ARG A 246 16.51 -14.55 3.43
C ARG A 246 15.44 -14.96 4.44
N SER A 247 14.32 -14.24 4.52
CA SER A 247 13.18 -14.59 5.35
C SER A 247 12.56 -15.93 4.94
N ALA A 248 12.41 -16.17 3.62
CA ALA A 248 11.86 -17.42 3.09
C ALA A 248 12.77 -18.63 3.33
N ALA A 249 14.09 -18.42 3.37
CA ALA A 249 15.07 -19.45 3.69
C ALA A 249 15.17 -19.76 5.20
N ALA A 250 14.62 -18.90 6.07
CA ALA A 250 14.60 -19.15 7.51
C ALA A 250 13.64 -20.31 7.85
N PRO A 251 13.98 -21.18 8.82
CA PRO A 251 13.08 -22.26 9.23
C PRO A 251 11.74 -21.68 9.67
N LYS A 252 10.64 -22.11 9.06
CA LYS A 252 9.30 -21.74 9.53
C LYS A 252 9.17 -22.22 10.98
N PRO A 253 8.68 -21.40 11.92
CA PRO A 253 8.43 -21.87 13.27
C PRO A 253 7.52 -23.09 13.21
N SER A 254 7.98 -24.21 13.76
CA SER A 254 7.15 -25.41 13.89
C SER A 254 6.06 -25.09 14.91
N PHE A 255 4.83 -24.90 14.46
CA PHE A 255 3.70 -24.86 15.38
C PHE A 255 3.57 -26.26 16.01
N PRO A 256 3.42 -26.38 17.34
CA PRO A 256 3.00 -27.65 17.91
C PRO A 256 1.64 -28.01 17.29
N ALA A 257 1.47 -29.27 16.88
CA ALA A 257 0.35 -29.77 16.08
C ALA A 257 -1.05 -29.56 16.69
N SER A 258 -1.12 -29.04 17.91
CA SER A 258 -2.37 -28.60 18.53
C SER A 258 -2.03 -27.68 19.72
N VAL A 259 -2.22 -26.37 19.56
CA VAL A 259 -2.48 -25.52 20.73
C VAL A 259 -3.97 -25.65 21.00
N THR A 260 -4.34 -26.41 22.02
CA THR A 260 -5.71 -26.38 22.53
C THR A 260 -5.91 -25.04 23.21
N VAL A 261 -6.52 -24.09 22.49
CA VAL A 261 -6.99 -22.84 23.08
C VAL A 261 -8.21 -23.20 23.94
N GLN A 262 -8.03 -23.31 25.25
CA GLN A 262 -9.15 -23.35 26.19
C GLN A 262 -9.82 -21.98 26.19
N TYR A 263 -10.91 -21.85 25.44
CA TYR A 263 -11.86 -20.76 25.66
C TYR A 263 -12.51 -20.95 27.02
N GLY A 264 -12.13 -20.13 28.01
CA GLY A 264 -12.95 -19.93 29.19
C GLY A 264 -14.28 -19.31 28.76
N MET A 265 -15.32 -20.14 28.61
CA MET A 265 -16.70 -19.68 28.43
C MET A 265 -17.13 -18.91 29.68
N GLY A 266 -17.02 -17.59 29.64
CA GLY A 266 -17.89 -16.71 30.40
C GLY A 266 -19.31 -16.87 29.86
N ALA A 267 -20.20 -17.44 30.68
CA ALA A 267 -21.56 -17.75 30.33
C ALA A 267 -22.41 -16.47 30.09
N ALA A 268 -22.48 -15.98 28.86
CA ALA A 268 -23.48 -14.96 28.47
C ALA A 268 -23.68 -14.80 26.96
N TYR A 269 -23.86 -15.88 26.18
CA TYR A 269 -24.53 -15.77 24.88
C TYR A 269 -25.07 -17.13 24.41
N ARG A 270 -26.25 -17.53 24.90
CA ARG A 270 -27.03 -18.61 24.28
C ARG A 270 -27.86 -17.99 23.17
N ARG A 271 -27.54 -18.30 21.91
CA ARG A 271 -28.43 -18.09 20.77
C ARG A 271 -29.38 -19.28 20.66
N GLU A 272 -30.60 -19.09 21.11
CA GLU A 272 -31.74 -19.82 20.58
C GLU A 272 -32.57 -18.81 19.79
N SER A 273 -32.41 -18.80 18.47
CA SER A 273 -33.45 -18.31 17.58
C SER A 273 -33.26 -19.00 16.23
N PRO A 274 -34.25 -19.78 15.76
CA PRO A 274 -34.14 -20.51 14.51
C PRO A 274 -34.06 -19.52 13.33
N LEU A 275 -33.13 -19.77 12.41
CA LEU A 275 -33.04 -19.05 11.14
C LEU A 275 -34.38 -19.19 10.41
N PRO A 276 -35.08 -18.08 10.05
CA PRO A 276 -36.19 -18.20 9.12
C PRO A 276 -35.66 -18.53 7.73
N ALA A 277 -36.41 -19.35 7.02
CA ALA A 277 -36.12 -19.80 5.66
C ALA A 277 -35.85 -18.61 4.73
N THR A 278 -34.89 -18.80 3.82
CA THR A 278 -34.54 -17.91 2.72
C THR A 278 -35.80 -17.47 1.96
N PRO A 279 -36.09 -16.15 1.84
CA PRO A 279 -37.05 -15.70 0.86
C PRO A 279 -36.41 -15.78 -0.53
N VAL A 280 -37.08 -16.48 -1.43
CA VAL A 280 -36.87 -16.33 -2.88
C VAL A 280 -37.48 -14.99 -3.25
N PHE A 281 -36.65 -14.03 -3.65
CA PHE A 281 -37.14 -12.75 -4.17
C PHE A 281 -37.30 -12.84 -5.69
N GLU A 282 -38.54 -12.75 -6.16
CA GLU A 282 -38.85 -12.42 -7.54
C GLU A 282 -38.43 -10.98 -7.82
N ALA A 283 -37.55 -10.80 -8.80
CA ALA A 283 -37.16 -9.49 -9.30
C ALA A 283 -38.36 -8.82 -9.99
N LYS A 284 -38.98 -7.83 -9.32
CA LYS A 284 -39.79 -6.83 -10.01
C LYS A 284 -38.90 -5.64 -10.32
N GLY A 285 -38.67 -5.45 -11.63
CA GLY A 285 -37.73 -4.51 -12.18
C GLY A 285 -38.15 -3.06 -11.98
N GLU A 286 -37.23 -2.28 -11.42
CA GLU A 286 -37.12 -0.84 -11.65
C GLU A 286 -35.63 -0.53 -11.82
N THR A 287 -35.22 -0.33 -13.07
CA THR A 287 -33.85 0.06 -13.44
C THR A 287 -33.63 1.54 -13.13
N TRP A 288 -32.63 1.85 -12.30
CA TRP A 288 -32.10 3.20 -12.07
C TRP A 288 -30.63 3.29 -12.53
N PRO A 289 -30.16 4.45 -13.02
CA PRO A 289 -28.99 4.53 -13.88
C PRO A 289 -27.71 4.29 -13.10
N VAL A 290 -26.86 3.43 -13.67
CA VAL A 290 -25.46 3.29 -13.30
C VAL A 290 -24.77 4.60 -13.66
N SER A 291 -24.30 5.34 -12.67
CA SER A 291 -23.46 6.52 -12.89
C SER A 291 -22.06 6.08 -13.32
N THR A 292 -21.77 6.22 -14.60
CA THR A 292 -20.41 6.26 -15.15
C THR A 292 -19.79 7.60 -14.81
N ALA A 293 -19.05 7.67 -13.71
CA ALA A 293 -18.12 8.76 -13.47
C ALA A 293 -16.83 8.47 -14.25
N ALA A 294 -16.61 9.29 -15.27
CA ALA A 294 -15.47 9.25 -16.17
C ALA A 294 -14.16 9.50 -15.40
N GLY A 295 -13.26 8.52 -15.43
CA GLY A 295 -11.84 8.74 -15.22
C GLY A 295 -11.26 9.57 -16.38
N ALA A 296 -10.26 10.39 -16.08
CA ALA A 296 -9.51 11.13 -17.08
C ALA A 296 -9.05 10.17 -18.20
N GLY A 297 -9.40 10.54 -19.44
CA GLY A 297 -9.46 9.65 -20.59
C GLY A 297 -8.15 8.96 -20.94
N THR A 298 -8.24 7.62 -21.02
CA THR A 298 -7.63 6.91 -22.14
C THR A 298 -8.79 6.52 -23.05
N ASP A 299 -8.68 6.76 -24.36
CA ASP A 299 -9.70 6.37 -25.33
C ASP A 299 -9.96 4.85 -25.22
N ALA A 300 -11.02 4.47 -24.51
CA ALA A 300 -11.49 3.09 -24.38
C ALA A 300 -12.21 2.59 -25.64
N THR A 301 -12.08 3.29 -26.76
CA THR A 301 -12.91 3.11 -27.97
C THR A 301 -12.31 2.15 -29.01
N ASP A 302 -11.11 1.58 -28.78
CA ASP A 302 -10.50 0.59 -29.69
C ASP A 302 -9.74 -0.54 -28.96
N ASP A 303 -10.13 -0.86 -27.72
CA ASP A 303 -9.56 -2.03 -27.03
C ASP A 303 -10.02 -3.31 -27.74
N ARG A 304 -9.04 -4.09 -28.22
CA ARG A 304 -9.28 -5.39 -28.85
C ARG A 304 -8.87 -6.51 -27.92
N ALA A 305 -9.56 -7.64 -28.06
CA ALA A 305 -9.13 -8.88 -27.46
C ALA A 305 -7.81 -9.33 -28.09
N PHE A 306 -6.94 -9.91 -27.28
CA PHE A 306 -5.64 -10.42 -27.74
C PHE A 306 -5.23 -11.64 -26.94
N ARG A 307 -4.31 -12.40 -27.50
CA ARG A 307 -3.80 -13.64 -26.90
C ARG A 307 -2.42 -13.42 -26.30
N VAL A 308 -2.14 -14.05 -25.16
CA VAL A 308 -0.80 -14.06 -24.57
C VAL A 308 -0.31 -15.48 -24.37
N HIS A 309 0.84 -15.80 -24.97
CA HIS A 309 1.57 -17.03 -24.69
C HIS A 309 2.57 -16.81 -23.56
N LEU A 310 2.58 -17.70 -22.59
CA LEU A 310 3.44 -17.63 -21.41
C LEU A 310 4.57 -18.65 -21.57
N ALA A 311 5.78 -18.18 -21.84
CA ALA A 311 6.86 -19.02 -22.33
C ALA A 311 7.35 -20.06 -21.30
N ARG A 312 7.20 -19.82 -19.99
CA ARG A 312 7.68 -20.75 -18.95
C ARG A 312 6.65 -21.84 -18.66
N SER A 313 5.38 -21.46 -18.64
CA SER A 313 4.28 -22.41 -18.37
C SER A 313 3.75 -23.11 -19.62
N GLY A 314 4.02 -22.57 -20.82
CA GLY A 314 3.46 -23.03 -22.09
C GLY A 314 1.97 -22.69 -22.25
N LEU A 315 1.37 -21.99 -21.28
CA LEU A 315 -0.05 -21.64 -21.30
C LEU A 315 -0.33 -20.53 -22.29
N THR A 316 -1.59 -20.47 -22.71
CA THR A 316 -2.13 -19.41 -23.56
C THR A 316 -3.34 -18.81 -22.86
N VAL A 317 -3.30 -17.50 -22.63
CA VAL A 317 -4.35 -16.75 -21.97
C VAL A 317 -5.01 -15.83 -22.98
N GLU A 318 -6.33 -15.87 -23.06
CA GLU A 318 -7.13 -14.93 -23.84
C GLU A 318 -7.46 -13.72 -22.98
N VAL A 319 -7.18 -12.51 -23.47
CA VAL A 319 -7.46 -11.26 -22.78
C VAL A 319 -8.60 -10.56 -23.50
N ALA A 320 -9.75 -10.43 -22.84
CA ALA A 320 -10.92 -9.74 -23.39
C ALA A 320 -10.66 -8.24 -23.58
N ALA A 321 -11.42 -7.61 -24.46
CA ALA A 321 -11.32 -6.17 -24.74
C ALA A 321 -11.53 -5.32 -23.47
N ASP A 322 -12.42 -5.75 -22.58
CA ASP A 322 -12.81 -5.07 -21.34
C ASP A 322 -12.02 -5.52 -20.10
N ALA A 323 -11.06 -6.44 -20.25
CA ALA A 323 -10.22 -6.94 -19.17
C ALA A 323 -8.76 -6.52 -19.34
N SER A 324 -8.06 -6.33 -18.21
CA SER A 324 -6.60 -6.17 -18.22
C SER A 324 -5.91 -7.55 -18.33
N LEU A 325 -4.71 -7.57 -18.89
CA LEU A 325 -3.90 -8.79 -18.94
C LEU A 325 -3.64 -9.36 -17.53
N LEU A 326 -3.33 -8.52 -16.55
CA LEU A 326 -3.18 -8.95 -15.15
C LEU A 326 -4.43 -9.68 -14.62
N HIS A 327 -5.63 -9.19 -14.93
CA HIS A 327 -6.86 -9.84 -14.49
C HIS A 327 -6.99 -11.23 -15.13
N ALA A 328 -6.79 -11.33 -16.45
CA ALA A 328 -6.85 -12.60 -17.17
C ALA A 328 -5.80 -13.62 -16.66
N LEU A 329 -4.59 -13.16 -16.30
CA LEU A 329 -3.56 -14.02 -15.71
C LEU A 329 -3.98 -14.58 -14.34
N ARG A 330 -4.57 -13.74 -13.48
CA ARG A 330 -5.05 -14.15 -12.15
C ARG A 330 -6.19 -15.16 -12.23
N GLU A 331 -7.09 -15.03 -13.20
CA GLU A 331 -8.16 -16.02 -13.43
C GLU A 331 -7.60 -17.40 -13.79
N GLN A 332 -6.42 -17.46 -14.41
CA GLN A 332 -5.70 -18.71 -14.68
C GLN A 332 -4.78 -19.14 -13.51
N GLY A 333 -4.86 -18.47 -12.36
CA GLY A 333 -4.05 -18.77 -11.18
C GLY A 333 -2.59 -18.36 -11.30
N ILE A 334 -2.25 -17.48 -12.25
CA ILE A 334 -0.88 -17.01 -12.49
C ILE A 334 -0.68 -15.71 -11.72
N ASP A 335 0.12 -15.79 -10.67
CA ASP A 335 0.41 -14.63 -9.83
C ASP A 335 1.57 -13.81 -10.42
N VAL A 336 1.29 -12.57 -10.79
CA VAL A 336 2.29 -11.59 -11.19
C VAL A 336 2.42 -10.55 -10.07
N PRO A 337 3.64 -10.29 -9.56
CA PRO A 337 3.86 -9.28 -8.54
C PRO A 337 3.20 -7.95 -8.92
N THR A 338 2.28 -7.48 -8.09
CA THR A 338 1.44 -6.31 -8.41
C THR A 338 1.30 -5.40 -7.18
N SER A 339 1.20 -4.09 -7.42
CA SER A 339 1.00 -3.12 -6.33
C SER A 339 -0.06 -2.05 -6.64
N CYS A 340 0.09 -1.22 -7.68
CA CYS A 340 -0.82 -0.09 -7.91
C CYS A 340 -1.96 -0.35 -8.89
N GLU A 341 -1.78 -1.31 -9.81
CA GLU A 341 -2.73 -1.60 -10.90
C GLU A 341 -3.05 -0.40 -11.83
N GLN A 342 -2.22 0.63 -11.80
CA GLN A 342 -2.36 1.87 -12.58
C GLN A 342 -1.20 2.09 -13.56
N GLY A 343 -0.27 1.14 -13.67
CA GLY A 343 0.86 1.25 -14.61
C GLY A 343 1.94 2.27 -14.23
N VAL A 344 1.95 2.74 -12.98
CA VAL A 344 2.92 3.75 -12.52
C VAL A 344 4.00 3.19 -11.59
N CYS A 345 3.81 1.99 -11.01
CA CYS A 345 4.70 1.47 -9.96
C CYS A 345 5.81 0.53 -10.44
N GLY A 346 5.76 0.04 -11.69
CA GLY A 346 6.76 -0.89 -12.24
C GLY A 346 6.74 -2.31 -11.65
N THR A 347 5.91 -2.60 -10.64
CA THR A 347 5.92 -3.92 -9.96
C THR A 347 5.45 -5.04 -10.89
N CYS A 348 4.46 -4.77 -11.73
CA CYS A 348 3.90 -5.70 -12.71
C CYS A 348 4.75 -5.79 -14.00
N ARG A 349 6.01 -5.30 -13.99
CA ARG A 349 6.89 -5.31 -15.16
C ARG A 349 7.19 -6.74 -15.57
N THR A 350 6.84 -7.06 -16.80
CA THR A 350 7.05 -8.39 -17.39
C THR A 350 7.81 -8.24 -18.70
N ARG A 351 8.78 -9.13 -18.94
CA ARG A 351 9.56 -9.14 -20.17
C ARG A 351 8.72 -9.68 -21.33
N VAL A 352 8.79 -8.99 -22.47
CA VAL A 352 8.15 -9.37 -23.74
C VAL A 352 9.20 -10.08 -24.58
N LEU A 353 8.86 -11.28 -25.05
CA LEU A 353 9.75 -12.12 -25.86
C LEU A 353 9.38 -12.06 -27.35
N ASP A 354 8.11 -11.83 -27.66
CA ASP A 354 7.61 -11.67 -29.03
C ASP A 354 6.31 -10.84 -29.05
N GLY A 355 6.07 -10.16 -30.19
CA GLY A 355 4.96 -9.25 -30.40
C GLY A 355 5.22 -7.80 -29.93
N VAL A 356 4.27 -6.90 -30.23
CA VAL A 356 4.40 -5.46 -29.93
C VAL A 356 3.45 -5.05 -28.81
N PRO A 357 3.96 -4.63 -27.64
CA PRO A 357 3.13 -4.11 -26.55
C PRO A 357 2.55 -2.74 -26.90
N GLN A 358 1.29 -2.53 -26.52
CA GLN A 358 0.67 -1.20 -26.49
C GLN A 358 0.83 -0.64 -25.07
N HIS A 359 1.83 0.22 -24.90
CA HIS A 359 2.12 0.86 -23.62
C HIS A 359 1.01 1.82 -23.21
N ARG A 360 0.51 1.65 -21.99
CA ARG A 360 -0.39 2.59 -21.29
C ARG A 360 0.17 2.99 -19.93
N ASP A 361 1.39 2.54 -19.65
CA ASP A 361 2.07 2.81 -18.41
C ASP A 361 2.76 4.17 -18.45
N GLY A 362 2.75 4.86 -17.31
CA GLY A 362 3.57 6.05 -17.09
C GLY A 362 4.95 5.72 -16.51
N PHE A 363 5.27 4.43 -16.35
CA PHE A 363 6.49 3.99 -15.67
C PHE A 363 7.70 3.98 -16.60
N LEU A 364 7.57 3.43 -17.81
CA LEU A 364 8.64 3.35 -18.80
C LEU A 364 8.86 4.70 -19.49
N THR A 365 10.12 5.00 -19.82
CA THR A 365 10.46 6.13 -20.70
C THR A 365 9.97 5.90 -22.13
N PRO A 366 9.84 6.96 -22.95
CA PRO A 366 9.54 6.81 -24.37
C PRO A 366 10.54 5.93 -25.14
N ASP A 367 11.82 5.89 -24.74
CA ASP A 367 12.84 5.02 -25.34
C ASP A 367 12.63 3.54 -24.96
N GLU A 368 12.35 3.27 -23.69
CA GLU A 368 12.03 1.91 -23.20
C GLU A 368 10.72 1.39 -23.79
N GLN A 369 9.70 2.24 -23.92
CA GLN A 369 8.45 1.89 -24.61
C GLN A 369 8.69 1.57 -26.09
N ARG A 370 9.61 2.29 -26.76
CA ARG A 370 10.01 1.99 -28.15
C ARG A 370 10.81 0.70 -28.28
N ALA A 371 11.61 0.35 -27.27
CA ALA A 371 12.36 -0.91 -27.27
C ALA A 371 11.40 -2.12 -27.23
N GLY A 372 10.26 -2.00 -26.54
CA GLY A 372 9.19 -2.99 -26.56
C GLY A 372 9.55 -4.35 -25.93
N ASP A 373 10.66 -4.42 -25.20
CA ASP A 373 11.20 -5.65 -24.58
C ASP A 373 10.56 -5.99 -23.23
N CYS A 374 9.67 -5.12 -22.72
CA CYS A 374 8.92 -5.33 -21.50
C CYS A 374 7.62 -4.53 -21.49
N MET A 375 6.70 -4.85 -20.59
CA MET A 375 5.44 -4.11 -20.42
C MET A 375 4.93 -4.17 -18.97
N MET A 376 4.04 -3.25 -18.60
CA MET A 376 3.26 -3.31 -17.36
C MET A 376 1.96 -4.08 -17.60
N VAL A 377 1.91 -5.37 -17.22
CA VAL A 377 0.74 -6.22 -17.51
C VAL A 377 -0.57 -5.77 -16.84
N CYS A 378 -0.46 -4.87 -15.87
CA CYS A 378 -1.60 -4.31 -15.14
C CYS A 378 -2.40 -3.26 -15.91
N VAL A 379 -1.81 -2.59 -16.91
CA VAL A 379 -2.52 -1.59 -17.74
C VAL A 379 -2.22 -1.67 -19.23
N SER A 380 -1.05 -2.17 -19.62
CA SER A 380 -0.62 -2.22 -21.01
C SER A 380 -1.32 -3.36 -21.75
N ARG A 381 -1.59 -3.15 -23.04
CA ARG A 381 -2.24 -4.13 -23.94
C ARG A 381 -1.25 -4.60 -25.01
N ALA A 382 -1.76 -5.26 -26.03
CA ALA A 382 -1.00 -5.62 -27.23
C ALA A 382 -1.43 -4.74 -28.42
N ALA A 383 -0.46 -4.18 -29.14
CA ALA A 383 -0.70 -3.58 -30.46
C ALA A 383 -0.82 -4.64 -31.56
N THR A 384 -0.37 -5.86 -31.26
CA THR A 384 -0.48 -7.05 -32.11
C THR A 384 -1.56 -7.98 -31.55
N GLY A 385 -2.10 -8.90 -32.37
CA GLY A 385 -3.12 -9.85 -31.92
C GLY A 385 -2.59 -10.91 -30.93
N THR A 386 -1.27 -11.04 -30.78
CA THR A 386 -0.64 -12.01 -29.86
C THR A 386 0.67 -11.44 -29.30
N LEU A 387 0.92 -11.68 -28.01
CA LEU A 387 2.21 -11.44 -27.33
C LEU A 387 2.76 -12.74 -26.76
N THR A 388 4.09 -12.83 -26.64
CA THR A 388 4.75 -13.85 -25.82
C THR A 388 5.45 -13.19 -24.64
N LEU A 389 5.16 -13.63 -23.41
CA LEU A 389 5.75 -13.10 -22.19
C LEU A 389 6.61 -14.14 -21.47
N ASP A 390 7.63 -13.67 -20.76
CA ASP A 390 8.51 -14.50 -19.94
C ASP A 390 7.88 -14.81 -18.56
N LEU A 391 6.73 -15.50 -18.59
CA LEU A 391 5.95 -15.93 -17.43
C LEU A 391 5.69 -17.44 -17.42
#